data_AF-A0A1I2CY44-F1
#
_entry.id   AF-A0A1I2CY44-F1
#
_cell.length_a   1.000
_cell.length_b   1.000
_cell.length_c   1.000
_cell.angle_alpha   90.00
_cell.angle_beta   90.00
_cell.angle_gamma   90.00
#
_symmetry.space_group_name_H-M   'P 1'
#
loop_
_entity.id
_entity.type
_entity.pdbx_description
1 polymer ?
#
loop_
_entity_poly.entity_id
_entity_poly.type
_entity_poly.pdbx_seq_one_letter_code
_entity_poly.pdbx_strand_id
1 'polypeptide(L)'
;MSEERPTSDAAQEANDEARASDADAWAKACAEDLAAEKARRRAQYGPPPGSAAEELRKLVDTVADKLSGLNSPLFGVVASGTAQQMVNQVVQQAKAAVEPVIERNPDIFDHLAAAGNELLAAYRSAVEAQERRWTTRERGPRDEGTGPGERIDLD
;
A
#
# COMPACT_ATOMS: atom_id res chain seq x y z
N MET A 1 3.35 -35.81 -56.25
CA MET A 1 2.59 -34.90 -55.36
C MET A 1 3.64 -34.17 -54.54
N SER A 2 4.14 -33.05 -55.05
CA SER A 2 5.15 -32.26 -54.33
C SER A 2 4.40 -31.37 -53.36
N GLU A 3 4.47 -31.70 -52.07
CA GLU A 3 3.98 -30.80 -51.02
C GLU A 3 4.94 -29.60 -50.96
N GLU A 4 4.47 -28.47 -51.48
CA GLU A 4 5.15 -27.18 -51.43
C GLU A 4 5.18 -26.75 -49.95
N ARG A 5 6.37 -26.79 -49.32
CA ARG A 5 6.52 -26.32 -47.94
C ARG A 5 6.29 -24.81 -47.91
N PRO A 6 5.47 -24.30 -46.97
CA PRO A 6 5.25 -22.86 -46.85
C PRO A 6 6.58 -22.13 -46.66
N THR A 7 6.71 -20.96 -47.28
CA THR A 7 7.89 -20.11 -47.14
C THR A 7 8.05 -19.71 -45.67
N SER A 8 9.31 -19.54 -45.24
CA SER A 8 9.66 -19.27 -43.84
C SER A 8 8.93 -18.05 -43.25
N ASP A 9 8.52 -17.10 -44.08
CA ASP A 9 7.80 -15.89 -43.70
C ASP A 9 6.35 -16.19 -43.30
N ALA A 10 5.63 -16.97 -44.11
CA ALA A 10 4.26 -17.41 -43.82
C ALA A 10 4.18 -18.29 -42.57
N ALA A 11 5.24 -19.08 -42.30
CA ALA A 11 5.34 -19.87 -41.08
C ALA A 11 5.57 -18.99 -39.83
N GLN A 12 6.24 -17.84 -39.99
CA GLN A 12 6.49 -16.91 -38.89
C GLN A 12 5.26 -16.05 -38.58
N GLU A 13 4.56 -15.55 -39.59
CA GLU A 13 3.29 -14.82 -39.42
C GLU A 13 2.23 -15.68 -38.70
N ALA A 14 2.09 -16.95 -39.09
CA ALA A 14 1.16 -17.87 -38.44
C ALA A 14 1.51 -18.14 -36.96
N ASN A 15 2.80 -18.19 -36.62
CA ASN A 15 3.26 -18.35 -35.24
C ASN A 15 3.01 -17.09 -34.40
N ASP A 16 3.16 -15.92 -35.00
CA ASP A 16 2.93 -14.63 -34.34
C ASP A 16 1.45 -14.42 -34.04
N GLU A 17 0.57 -14.78 -34.99
CA GLU A 17 -0.89 -14.75 -34.82
C GLU A 17 -1.36 -15.75 -33.76
N ALA A 18 -0.81 -16.96 -33.74
CA ALA A 18 -1.07 -17.93 -32.69
C ALA A 18 -0.67 -17.40 -31.30
N ARG A 19 0.53 -16.81 -31.17
CA ARG A 19 1.00 -16.22 -29.90
C ARG A 19 0.16 -15.03 -29.44
N ALA A 20 -0.34 -14.20 -30.37
CA ALA A 20 -1.26 -13.12 -30.04
C ALA A 20 -2.58 -13.66 -29.50
N SER A 21 -3.14 -14.70 -30.13
CA SER A 21 -4.38 -15.34 -29.67
C SER A 21 -4.25 -15.98 -28.28
N ASP A 22 -3.10 -16.59 -27.97
CA ASP A 22 -2.81 -17.16 -26.65
C ASP A 22 -2.68 -16.09 -25.56
N ALA A 23 -2.06 -14.94 -25.88
CA ALA A 23 -1.94 -13.81 -24.96
C ALA A 23 -3.32 -13.25 -24.59
N ASP A 24 -4.22 -13.12 -25.57
CA ASP A 24 -5.60 -12.68 -25.34
C ASP A 24 -6.41 -13.71 -24.53
N ALA A 25 -6.19 -15.00 -24.76
CA ALA A 25 -6.82 -16.07 -23.99
C ALA A 25 -6.40 -16.04 -22.51
N TRP A 26 -5.11 -15.82 -22.24
CA TRP A 26 -4.59 -15.69 -20.87
C TRP A 26 -5.11 -14.42 -20.19
N ALA A 27 -5.10 -13.28 -20.88
CA ALA A 27 -5.63 -12.02 -20.37
C ALA A 27 -7.11 -12.15 -20.00
N LYS A 28 -7.90 -12.82 -20.84
CA LYS A 28 -9.32 -13.10 -20.57
C LYS A 28 -9.51 -14.00 -19.35
N ALA A 29 -8.75 -15.09 -19.24
CA ALA A 29 -8.83 -15.99 -18.09
C ALA A 29 -8.47 -15.28 -16.77
N CYS A 30 -7.44 -14.45 -16.77
CA CYS A 30 -7.08 -13.63 -15.61
C CYS A 30 -8.16 -12.60 -15.26
N ALA A 31 -8.78 -11.98 -16.26
CA ALA A 31 -9.87 -11.03 -16.04
C ALA A 31 -11.10 -11.72 -15.41
N GLU A 32 -11.44 -12.91 -15.86
CA GLU A 32 -12.54 -13.73 -15.32
C GLU A 32 -12.26 -14.17 -13.87
N ASP A 33 -11.04 -14.63 -13.57
CA ASP A 33 -10.64 -15.02 -12.21
C ASP A 33 -10.64 -13.82 -11.25
N LEU A 34 -10.12 -12.67 -11.68
CA LEU A 34 -10.16 -11.43 -10.90
C LEU A 34 -11.61 -10.98 -10.63
N ALA A 35 -12.50 -11.11 -11.61
CA ALA A 35 -13.91 -10.78 -11.45
C ALA A 35 -14.61 -11.71 -10.45
N ALA A 36 -14.32 -13.02 -10.53
CA ALA A 36 -14.85 -14.01 -9.59
C ALA A 36 -14.36 -13.76 -8.16
N GLU A 37 -13.08 -13.43 -7.97
CA GLU A 37 -12.52 -13.12 -6.66
C GLU A 37 -13.11 -11.81 -6.10
N LYS A 38 -13.25 -10.78 -6.93
CA LYS A 38 -13.95 -9.54 -6.53
C LYS A 38 -15.40 -9.82 -6.10
N ALA A 39 -16.11 -10.72 -6.79
CA ALA A 39 -17.48 -11.10 -6.42
C ALA A 39 -17.52 -11.84 -5.06
N ARG A 40 -16.62 -12.80 -4.83
CA ARG A 40 -16.49 -13.50 -3.54
C ARG A 40 -16.19 -12.54 -2.40
N ARG A 41 -15.23 -11.63 -2.60
CA ARG A 41 -14.88 -10.58 -1.63
C ARG A 41 -16.08 -9.70 -1.28
N ARG A 42 -16.86 -9.29 -2.27
CA ARG A 42 -18.08 -8.50 -2.02
C ARG A 42 -19.13 -9.26 -1.23
N ALA A 43 -19.31 -10.55 -1.51
CA ALA A 43 -20.25 -11.38 -0.78
C ALA A 43 -19.83 -11.58 0.69
N GLN A 44 -18.53 -11.70 0.95
CA GLN A 44 -18.01 -11.96 2.29
C GLN A 44 -17.82 -10.71 3.15
N TYR A 45 -17.39 -9.60 2.55
CA TYR A 45 -16.97 -8.37 3.26
C TYR A 45 -17.88 -7.17 2.98
N GLY A 46 -18.87 -7.30 2.09
CA GLY A 46 -19.76 -6.21 1.69
C GLY A 46 -19.25 -5.39 0.50
N PRO A 47 -19.97 -4.32 0.10
CA PRO A 47 -19.53 -3.45 -0.98
C PRO A 47 -18.14 -2.87 -0.68
N PRO A 48 -17.23 -2.78 -1.67
CA PRO A 48 -15.96 -2.12 -1.43
C PRO A 48 -16.21 -0.66 -1.02
N PRO A 49 -15.35 -0.07 -0.17
CA PRO A 49 -15.31 1.38 -0.02
C PRO A 49 -15.12 2.04 -1.40
N GLY A 50 -15.35 3.35 -1.51
CA GLY A 50 -15.47 4.08 -2.77
C GLY A 50 -14.26 3.91 -3.71
N SER A 51 -14.26 4.62 -4.84
CA SER A 51 -13.09 4.58 -5.72
C SER A 51 -11.81 4.96 -4.97
N ALA A 52 -10.66 4.40 -5.37
CA ALA A 52 -9.38 4.70 -4.70
C ALA A 52 -9.10 6.20 -4.62
N ALA A 53 -9.52 6.96 -5.65
CA ALA A 53 -9.44 8.42 -5.66
C ALA A 53 -10.33 9.09 -4.60
N GLU A 54 -11.55 8.59 -4.39
CA GLU A 54 -12.45 9.10 -3.34
C GLU A 54 -11.95 8.75 -1.93
N GLU A 55 -11.39 7.56 -1.73
CA GLU A 55 -10.80 7.19 -0.44
C GLU A 55 -9.51 7.99 -0.16
N LEU A 56 -8.69 8.28 -1.18
CA LEU A 56 -7.54 9.19 -1.06
C LEU A 56 -8.00 10.60 -0.68
N ARG A 57 -9.05 11.13 -1.33
CA ARG A 57 -9.62 12.43 -0.99
C ARG A 57 -10.12 12.47 0.46
N LYS A 58 -10.88 11.45 0.91
CA LYS A 58 -11.34 11.34 2.29
C LYS A 58 -10.19 11.28 3.29
N LEU A 59 -9.12 10.56 2.97
CA LEU A 59 -7.92 10.50 3.81
C LEU A 59 -7.28 11.87 3.94
N VAL A 60 -7.07 12.57 2.81
CA VAL A 60 -6.51 13.93 2.82
C VAL A 60 -7.40 14.89 3.61
N ASP A 61 -8.72 14.85 3.41
CA ASP A 61 -9.67 15.68 4.15
C ASP A 61 -9.62 15.38 5.65
N THR A 62 -9.58 14.10 6.04
CA THR A 62 -9.48 13.69 7.45
C THR A 62 -8.16 14.16 8.08
N VAL A 63 -7.05 14.10 7.34
CA VAL A 63 -5.74 14.59 7.80
C VAL A 63 -5.76 16.11 7.94
N ALA A 64 -6.36 16.83 6.98
CA ALA A 64 -6.51 18.29 7.02
C ALA A 64 -7.39 18.74 8.19
N ASP A 65 -8.50 18.04 8.45
CA ASP A 65 -9.37 18.29 9.59
C ASP A 65 -8.66 18.02 10.92
N LYS A 66 -7.89 16.92 11.02
CA LYS A 66 -7.11 16.60 12.22
C LYS A 66 -6.03 17.64 12.47
N LEU A 67 -5.35 18.11 11.43
CA LEU A 67 -4.32 19.15 11.51
C LEU A 67 -4.92 20.52 11.86
N SER A 68 -6.12 20.82 11.34
CA SER A 68 -6.87 22.04 11.66
C SER A 68 -7.41 22.01 13.10
N GLY A 69 -7.82 20.84 13.59
CA GLY A 69 -8.20 20.63 14.99
C GLY A 69 -7.04 20.79 15.97
N LEU A 70 -5.82 20.43 15.56
CA LEU A 70 -4.58 20.68 16.32
C LEU A 70 -4.16 22.16 16.31
N ASN A 71 -4.69 22.96 15.38
CA ASN A 71 -4.52 24.42 15.34
C ASN A 71 -5.47 25.17 16.30
N SER A 72 -6.20 24.46 17.15
CA SER A 72 -6.89 25.08 18.30
C SER A 72 -5.90 25.35 19.45
N PRO A 73 -6.10 26.43 20.21
CA PRO A 73 -5.16 27.54 20.43
C PRO A 73 -4.05 27.25 21.45
N LEU A 74 -3.15 26.30 21.17
CA LEU A 74 -1.87 26.23 21.91
C LEU A 74 -0.83 27.26 21.44
N PHE A 75 -1.17 28.09 20.43
CA PHE A 75 -0.42 29.27 20.03
C PHE A 75 -1.29 30.52 20.17
N GLY A 76 -1.49 30.97 21.41
CA GLY A 76 -2.12 32.24 21.75
C GLY A 76 -1.35 33.50 21.30
N VAL A 77 -0.71 33.51 20.13
CA VAL A 77 0.07 34.65 19.62
C VAL A 77 -0.37 35.14 18.24
N VAL A 78 -1.19 34.41 17.48
CA VAL A 78 -1.55 34.86 16.12
C VAL A 78 -3.04 35.16 15.99
N ALA A 79 -3.47 36.18 16.72
CA ALA A 79 -4.75 36.86 16.55
C ALA A 79 -4.62 38.06 15.59
N SER A 80 -4.05 37.87 14.40
CA SER A 80 -4.09 38.87 13.33
C SER A 80 -4.47 38.18 12.02
N GLY A 81 -5.58 38.61 11.40
CA GLY A 81 -6.13 38.03 10.16
C GLY A 81 -5.15 37.94 8.97
N THR A 82 -4.01 38.61 9.06
CA THR A 82 -2.89 38.52 8.11
C THR A 82 -2.26 37.14 8.03
N ALA A 83 -2.18 36.40 9.12
CA ALA A 83 -1.57 35.06 9.11
C ALA A 83 -2.47 34.01 8.45
N GLN A 84 -3.78 34.11 8.64
CA GLN A 84 -4.76 33.26 7.95
C GLN A 84 -4.72 33.49 6.44
N GLN A 85 -4.54 34.73 5.99
CA GLN A 85 -4.37 35.06 4.57
C GLN A 85 -3.06 34.50 4.00
N MET A 86 -1.94 34.59 4.74
CA MET A 86 -0.68 33.96 4.32
C MET A 86 -0.79 32.45 4.20
N VAL A 87 -1.45 31.78 5.15
CA VAL A 87 -1.68 30.33 5.08
C VAL A 87 -2.50 29.97 3.84
N ASN A 88 -3.60 30.68 3.58
CA ASN A 88 -4.39 30.46 2.37
C ASN A 88 -3.58 30.68 1.08
N GLN A 89 -2.70 31.68 1.07
CA GLN A 89 -1.87 31.98 -0.08
C GLN A 89 -0.81 30.89 -0.31
N VAL A 90 -0.20 30.36 0.75
CA VAL A 90 0.73 29.23 0.69
C VAL A 90 0.02 27.96 0.19
N VAL A 91 -1.20 27.69 0.68
CA VAL A 91 -2.01 26.54 0.22
C VAL A 91 -2.33 26.68 -1.27
N GLN A 92 -2.74 27.85 -1.74
CA GLN A 92 -3.06 28.06 -3.14
C GLN A 92 -1.83 27.99 -4.04
N GLN A 93 -0.68 28.48 -3.57
CA GLN A 93 0.58 28.38 -4.30
C GLN A 93 1.07 26.93 -4.38
N ALA A 94 0.93 26.16 -3.30
CA ALA A 94 1.22 24.73 -3.30
C ALA A 94 0.31 23.98 -4.28
N LYS A 95 -1.01 24.26 -4.29
CA LYS A 95 -1.95 23.69 -5.27
C LYS A 95 -1.56 24.03 -6.70
N ALA A 96 -1.28 25.29 -6.99
CA ALA A 96 -0.91 25.75 -8.33
C ALA A 96 0.43 25.16 -8.84
N ALA A 97 1.35 24.82 -7.95
CA ALA A 97 2.60 24.16 -8.31
C ALA A 97 2.44 22.64 -8.52
N VAL A 98 1.47 22.03 -7.83
CA VAL A 98 1.22 20.59 -7.87
C VAL A 98 0.32 20.21 -9.05
N GLU A 99 -0.75 20.95 -9.34
CA GLU A 99 -1.70 20.65 -10.44
C GLU A 99 -1.01 20.31 -11.78
N PRO A 100 0.00 21.07 -12.25
CA PRO A 100 0.68 20.78 -13.52
C PRO A 100 1.56 19.51 -13.47
N VAL A 101 2.02 19.13 -12.28
CA VAL A 101 2.81 17.90 -12.07
C VAL A 101 1.90 16.69 -12.08
N ILE A 102 0.69 16.81 -11.51
CA ILE A 102 -0.35 15.79 -11.57
C ILE A 102 -0.74 15.49 -13.01
N GLU A 103 -1.01 16.54 -13.80
CA GLU A 103 -1.41 16.40 -15.20
C GLU A 103 -0.29 15.84 -16.09
N ARG A 104 0.98 16.17 -15.79
CA ARG A 104 2.13 15.73 -16.61
C ARG A 104 2.71 14.36 -16.23
N ASN A 105 2.56 13.91 -14.99
CA ASN A 105 3.23 12.71 -14.50
C ASN A 105 2.29 11.92 -13.57
N PRO A 106 1.22 11.31 -14.10
CA PRO A 106 0.27 10.54 -13.29
C PRO A 106 0.95 9.36 -12.56
N ASP A 107 1.96 8.75 -13.19
CA ASP A 107 2.67 7.57 -12.69
C ASP A 107 3.46 7.84 -11.39
N ILE A 108 3.72 9.11 -11.05
CA ILE A 108 4.34 9.49 -9.77
C ILE A 108 3.45 9.10 -8.59
N PHE A 109 2.11 9.15 -8.75
CA PHE A 109 1.18 8.75 -7.69
C PHE A 109 1.23 7.26 -7.40
N ASP A 110 1.43 6.42 -8.43
CA ASP A 110 1.61 4.99 -8.26
C ASP A 110 2.91 4.68 -7.51
N HIS A 111 3.99 5.41 -7.81
CA HIS A 111 5.27 5.29 -7.08
C HIS A 111 5.16 5.77 -5.64
N LEU A 112 4.43 6.87 -5.40
CA LEU A 112 4.15 7.37 -4.05
C LEU A 112 3.29 6.40 -3.24
N ALA A 113 2.28 5.78 -3.88
CA ALA A 113 1.45 4.77 -3.25
C ALA A 113 2.25 3.49 -2.93
N ALA A 114 3.09 3.04 -3.85
CA ALA A 114 4.00 1.90 -3.63
C ALA A 114 4.98 2.18 -2.49
N ALA A 115 5.66 3.33 -2.51
CA ALA A 115 6.58 3.75 -1.45
C ALA A 115 5.88 3.92 -0.09
N GLY A 116 4.64 4.44 -0.07
CA GLY A 116 3.84 4.55 1.14
C GLY A 116 3.48 3.18 1.74
N ASN A 117 3.19 2.19 0.89
CA ASN A 117 2.92 0.82 1.33
C ASN A 117 4.18 0.13 1.86
N GLU A 118 5.34 0.38 1.25
CA GLU A 118 6.64 -0.08 1.78
C GLU A 118 6.95 0.54 3.13
N LEU A 119 6.71 1.85 3.31
CA LEU A 119 6.89 2.54 4.59
C LEU A 119 5.99 1.93 5.68
N LEU A 120 4.72 1.66 5.38
CA LEU A 120 3.77 1.01 6.28
C LEU A 120 4.18 -0.43 6.61
N ALA A 121 4.68 -1.19 5.63
CA ALA A 121 5.17 -2.54 5.84
C ALA A 121 6.42 -2.55 6.74
N ALA A 122 7.35 -1.62 6.51
CA ALA A 122 8.54 -1.45 7.35
C ALA A 122 8.17 -1.08 8.79
N TYR A 123 7.23 -0.15 8.98
CA TYR A 123 6.72 0.20 10.30
C TYR A 123 6.08 -0.99 11.00
N ARG A 124 5.19 -1.73 10.31
CA ARG A 124 4.58 -2.95 10.87
C ARG A 124 5.64 -3.99 11.26
N SER A 125 6.65 -4.20 10.41
CA SER A 125 7.76 -5.10 10.71
C SER A 125 8.57 -4.67 11.92
N ALA A 126 8.86 -3.38 12.05
CA ALA A 126 9.55 -2.82 13.22
C ALA A 126 8.74 -3.00 14.51
N VAL A 127 7.43 -2.76 14.45
CA VAL A 127 6.50 -2.96 15.59
C VAL A 127 6.40 -4.44 15.93
N GLU A 128 6.21 -5.34 14.97
CA GLU A 128 6.17 -6.79 15.20
C GLU A 128 7.49 -7.32 15.79
N ALA A 129 8.63 -6.82 15.33
CA ALA A 129 9.94 -7.19 15.87
C ALA A 129 10.10 -6.71 17.33
N GLN A 130 9.60 -5.53 17.64
CA GLN A 130 9.52 -5.03 19.01
C GLN A 130 8.55 -5.89 19.85
N GLU A 131 7.44 -6.33 19.24
CA GLU A 131 6.44 -7.16 19.88
C GLU A 131 6.89 -8.61 20.15
N ARG A 132 7.81 -9.15 19.36
CA ARG A 132 8.41 -10.45 19.65
C ARG A 132 9.46 -10.35 20.75
N ARG A 133 10.21 -9.24 20.81
CA ARG A 133 11.31 -9.08 21.76
C ARG A 133 10.87 -9.02 23.22
N TRP A 134 9.79 -8.30 23.53
CA TRP A 134 9.22 -8.24 24.88
C TRP A 134 8.41 -9.51 25.27
N THR A 135 7.68 -10.15 24.34
CA THR A 135 6.92 -11.40 24.63
C THR A 135 7.82 -12.63 24.76
N THR A 136 8.91 -12.71 24.00
CA THR A 136 9.92 -13.78 24.15
C THR A 136 10.69 -13.66 25.46
N ARG A 137 10.81 -12.43 26.01
CA ARG A 137 11.46 -12.21 27.31
C ARG A 137 10.65 -12.76 28.50
N GLU A 138 9.34 -12.90 28.33
CA GLU A 138 8.44 -13.50 29.34
C GLU A 138 8.42 -15.04 29.28
N ARG A 139 8.91 -15.62 28.18
CA ARG A 139 9.16 -17.07 28.03
C ARG A 139 10.67 -17.36 28.10
N GLY A 140 11.32 -16.91 29.17
CA GLY A 140 12.67 -17.36 29.51
C GLY A 140 12.70 -18.85 29.87
N PRO A 141 13.82 -19.57 29.63
CA PRO A 141 13.92 -21.01 29.87
C PRO A 141 13.78 -21.30 31.36
N ARG A 142 12.64 -21.85 31.75
CA ARG A 142 12.46 -22.46 33.06
C ARG A 142 12.81 -23.94 32.95
N ASP A 143 14.01 -24.25 33.45
CA ASP A 143 14.24 -25.40 34.32
C ASP A 143 14.06 -26.81 33.72
N GLU A 144 15.11 -27.30 33.06
CA GLU A 144 15.37 -28.74 32.95
C GLU A 144 16.87 -29.02 33.16
N GLY A 145 17.23 -29.69 34.27
CA GLY A 145 18.45 -30.49 34.34
C GLY A 145 19.39 -30.29 35.54
N THR A 146 18.92 -30.68 36.73
CA THR A 146 19.66 -31.30 37.85
C THR A 146 21.19 -31.48 37.71
N GLY A 147 21.98 -30.71 38.48
CA GLY A 147 23.35 -31.05 38.90
C GLY A 147 23.40 -31.20 40.44
N PRO A 148 24.19 -32.13 41.01
CA PRO A 148 24.06 -32.53 42.41
C PRO A 148 24.73 -31.50 43.32
N GLY A 149 23.97 -30.85 44.19
CA GLY A 149 24.49 -29.82 45.08
C GLY A 149 23.58 -29.56 46.26
N GLU A 150 23.74 -30.41 47.28
CA GLU A 150 23.71 -30.07 48.70
C GLU A 150 22.40 -29.54 49.30
N ARG A 151 21.84 -30.35 50.22
CA ARG A 151 20.74 -29.94 51.10
C ARG A 151 21.26 -28.94 52.11
N ILE A 152 20.67 -27.74 52.14
CA ILE A 152 20.84 -26.81 53.24
C ILE A 152 19.77 -27.15 54.28
N ASP A 153 20.18 -27.86 55.32
CA ASP A 153 19.42 -28.00 56.56
C ASP A 153 19.44 -26.63 57.28
N LEU A 154 18.26 -26.18 57.73
CA LEU A 154 18.10 -24.98 58.56
C LEU A 154 17.61 -25.41 59.93
N ASP A 155 18.49 -25.28 60.91
CA ASP A 155 18.16 -25.19 62.34
C ASP A 155 17.63 -23.80 62.70
#